data_AF-A0A323UDX0-F1
#
_entry.id   AF-A0A323UDX0-F1
#
_cell.length_a   1.000
_cell.length_b   1.000
_cell.length_c   1.000
_cell.angle_alpha   90.00
_cell.angle_beta   90.00
_cell.angle_gamma   90.00
#
_symmetry.space_group_name_H-M   'P 1'
#
loop_
_entity.id
_entity.type
_entity.pdbx_description
1 polymer ?
#
loop_
_entity_poly.entity_id
_entity_poly.type
_entity_poly.pdbx_seq_one_letter_code
_entity_poly.pdbx_strand_id
1 'polypeptide(L)'
;MTLEVQVWRQGQPAAGLRVLLWRLGPGGRQLPAEMGGALRLTDSEGRARWNGLEPGPWGVQLRDPQSGLLLLVPLTADFMASPLVVGPYRVRLSLTLQAPGSSLP
;
A
#
# COMPACT_ATOMS: atom_id res chain seq x y z
N MET A 1 -13.43 0.54 -1.05
CA MET A 1 -12.39 1.58 -0.89
C MET A 1 -11.29 1.38 -1.92
N THR A 2 -10.53 2.43 -2.23
CA THR A 2 -9.34 2.34 -3.08
C THR A 2 -8.10 2.61 -2.25
N LEU A 3 -7.14 1.70 -2.29
CA LEU A 3 -5.78 1.90 -1.77
C LEU A 3 -4.84 2.20 -2.92
N GLU A 4 -4.03 3.24 -2.77
CA GLU A 4 -2.86 3.51 -3.59
C GLU A 4 -1.61 3.56 -2.71
N VAL A 5 -0.57 2.87 -3.17
CA VAL A 5 0.78 2.94 -2.62
C VAL A 5 1.66 3.54 -3.71
N GLN A 6 2.20 4.72 -3.43
CA GLN A 6 3.04 5.46 -4.35
C GLN A 6 4.46 5.51 -3.79
N VAL A 7 5.43 5.07 -4.58
CA VAL A 7 6.82 4.94 -4.16
C VAL A 7 7.74 5.74 -5.07
N TRP A 8 8.67 6.47 -4.46
CA TRP A 8 9.79 7.12 -5.12
C TRP A 8 11.10 6.60 -4.55
N ARG A 9 12.14 6.55 -5.37
CA ARG A 9 13.53 6.29 -4.98
C ARG A 9 14.39 7.44 -5.50
N GLN A 10 15.08 8.13 -4.60
CA GLN A 10 15.90 9.31 -4.93
C GLN A 10 15.12 10.38 -5.72
N GLY A 11 13.84 10.58 -5.37
CA GLY A 11 12.96 11.56 -6.02
C GLY A 11 12.31 11.10 -7.32
N GLN A 12 12.70 9.95 -7.89
CA GLN A 12 12.12 9.40 -9.11
C GLN A 12 11.09 8.31 -8.79
N PRO A 13 10.02 8.14 -9.60
CA PRO A 13 9.10 7.02 -9.44
C PRO A 13 9.81 5.65 -9.44
N ALA A 14 9.47 4.79 -8.50
CA ALA A 14 10.12 3.50 -8.34
C ALA A 14 9.23 2.35 -8.86
N ALA A 15 9.46 1.93 -10.10
CA ALA A 15 8.73 0.84 -10.75
C ALA A 15 9.27 -0.55 -10.34
N GLY A 16 8.43 -1.58 -10.48
CA GLY A 16 8.81 -2.99 -10.29
C GLY A 16 8.98 -3.44 -8.84
N LEU A 17 8.66 -2.59 -7.85
CA LEU A 17 8.73 -2.95 -6.44
C LEU A 17 7.55 -3.85 -6.05
N ARG A 18 7.82 -4.84 -5.21
CA ARG A 18 6.78 -5.77 -4.73
C ARG A 18 6.02 -5.13 -3.59
N VAL A 19 4.72 -4.99 -3.75
CA VAL A 19 3.81 -4.46 -2.74
C VAL A 19 2.76 -5.51 -2.42
N LEU A 20 2.86 -6.11 -1.24
CA LEU A 20 1.87 -7.05 -0.74
C LEU A 20 0.88 -6.30 0.15
N LEU A 21 -0.41 -6.40 -0.15
CA LEU A 21 -1.49 -6.01 0.74
C LEU A 21 -1.94 -7.25 1.54
N TRP A 22 -2.13 -7.15 2.86
CA TRP A 22 -2.74 -8.24 3.66
C TRP A 22 -3.72 -7.69 4.71
N ARG A 23 -4.63 -8.57 5.10
CA ARG A 23 -5.55 -8.34 6.21
C ARG A 23 -4.82 -8.52 7.53
N LEU A 24 -4.98 -7.56 8.44
CA LEU A 24 -4.45 -7.66 9.80
C LEU A 24 -5.51 -8.29 10.71
N GLY A 25 -5.08 -9.21 11.56
CA GLY A 25 -5.88 -9.76 12.64
C GLY A 25 -5.90 -8.86 13.87
N PRO A 26 -6.61 -9.27 14.94
CA PRO A 26 -6.60 -8.57 16.22
C PRO A 26 -5.17 -8.29 16.71
N GLY A 27 -4.93 -7.10 17.24
CA GLY A 27 -3.62 -6.68 17.72
C GLY A 27 -2.56 -6.45 16.63
N GLY A 28 -2.96 -6.35 15.35
CA GLY A 28 -2.03 -6.07 14.25
C GLY A 28 -1.25 -7.31 13.77
N ARG A 29 -1.66 -8.51 14.17
CA ARG A 29 -1.02 -9.76 13.71
C ARG A 29 -1.28 -9.98 12.22
N GLN A 30 -0.24 -10.30 11.46
CA GLN A 30 -0.41 -10.70 10.07
C GLN A 30 -1.17 -12.04 10.01
N LEU A 31 -2.28 -12.06 9.26
CA LEU A 31 -3.01 -13.30 8.97
C LEU A 31 -2.31 -14.04 7.81
N PRO A 32 -2.51 -15.37 7.68
CA PRO A 32 -1.97 -16.14 6.56
C PRO A 32 -2.36 -15.50 5.22
N ALA A 33 -1.47 -15.58 4.22
CA ALA A 33 -1.69 -14.96 2.91
C ALA A 33 -2.98 -15.45 2.22
N GLU A 34 -3.42 -16.66 2.58
CA GLU A 34 -4.66 -17.33 2.17
C GLU A 34 -5.91 -16.55 2.60
N MET A 35 -5.80 -15.68 3.61
CA MET A 35 -6.89 -14.87 4.17
C MET A 35 -6.93 -13.43 3.60
N GLY A 36 -6.48 -13.23 2.37
CA GLY A 36 -6.64 -11.96 1.65
C GLY A 36 -5.34 -11.21 1.33
N GLY A 37 -4.25 -11.94 1.09
CA GLY A 37 -3.02 -11.38 0.55
C GLY A 37 -3.15 -11.07 -0.95
N ALA A 38 -2.84 -9.85 -1.37
CA ALA A 38 -2.81 -9.47 -2.79
C ALA A 38 -1.50 -8.77 -3.16
N LEU A 39 -0.66 -9.43 -3.96
CA LEU A 39 0.60 -8.89 -4.45
C LEU A 39 0.37 -8.05 -5.71
N ARG A 40 1.00 -6.87 -5.77
CA ARG A 40 1.16 -6.07 -6.98
C ARG A 40 2.60 -5.62 -7.13
N LEU A 41 2.97 -5.28 -8.36
CA LEU A 41 4.19 -4.52 -8.63
C LEU A 41 3.84 -3.05 -8.79
N THR A 42 4.74 -2.16 -8.38
CA THR A 42 4.61 -0.75 -8.74
C THR A 42 4.77 -0.58 -10.25
N ASP A 43 3.90 0.24 -10.86
CA ASP A 43 3.93 0.56 -12.29
C ASP A 43 5.07 1.55 -12.64
N SER A 44 5.14 1.99 -13.90
CA SER A 44 6.13 2.97 -14.37
C SER A 44 6.06 4.32 -13.66
N GLU A 45 4.90 4.64 -13.08
CA GLU A 45 4.70 5.83 -12.26
C GLU A 45 4.95 5.56 -10.77
N GLY A 46 5.44 4.38 -10.40
CA GLY A 46 5.77 4.02 -9.02
C GLY A 46 4.56 3.66 -8.17
N ARG A 47 3.42 3.29 -8.78
CA ARG A 47 2.16 3.04 -8.06
C ARG A 47 1.75 1.58 -8.03
N ALA A 48 1.23 1.15 -6.90
CA ALA A 48 0.45 -0.07 -6.77
C ALA A 48 -0.94 0.28 -6.21
N ARG A 49 -2.01 -0.17 -6.89
CA ARG A 49 -3.39 0.22 -6.56
C ARG A 49 -4.34 -0.97 -6.43
N TRP A 50 -5.18 -0.94 -5.40
CA TRP A 50 -6.28 -1.89 -5.19
C TRP A 50 -7.60 -1.13 -5.10
N ASN A 51 -8.62 -1.61 -5.81
CA ASN A 51 -9.97 -1.05 -5.76
C ASN A 51 -10.91 -2.04 -5.06
N GLY A 52 -12.05 -1.56 -4.57
CA GLY A 52 -13.06 -2.42 -3.95
C GLY A 52 -12.62 -3.07 -2.64
N LEU A 53 -11.64 -2.50 -1.93
CA LEU A 53 -11.25 -3.02 -0.62
C LEU A 53 -12.37 -2.84 0.41
N GLU A 54 -12.68 -3.93 1.10
CA GLU A 54 -13.59 -3.94 2.23
C GLU A 54 -13.02 -3.16 3.43
N PRO A 55 -13.84 -2.38 4.14
CA PRO A 55 -13.45 -1.72 5.38
C PRO A 55 -12.78 -2.67 6.37
N GLY A 56 -11.75 -2.18 7.07
CA GLY A 56 -11.11 -2.92 8.15
C GLY A 56 -9.58 -2.80 8.15
N PRO A 57 -8.92 -3.55 9.05
CA PRO A 57 -7.49 -3.38 9.30
C PRO A 57 -6.68 -4.07 8.21
N TRP A 58 -5.86 -3.27 7.52
CA TRP A 58 -5.01 -3.69 6.40
C TRP A 58 -3.56 -3.28 6.67
N GLY A 59 -2.62 -4.01 6.09
CA GLY A 59 -1.20 -3.68 6.08
C GLY A 59 -0.59 -3.82 4.69
N VAL A 60 0.51 -3.10 4.46
CA VAL A 60 1.29 -3.11 3.23
C VAL A 60 2.75 -3.48 3.52
N GLN A 61 3.32 -4.35 2.69
CA GLN A 61 4.73 -4.73 2.71
C GLN A 61 5.30 -4.30 1.39
N LEU A 62 6.25 -3.38 1.46
CA LEU A 62 7.05 -2.99 0.34
C LEU A 62 8.37 -3.76 0.40
N ARG A 63 8.72 -4.41 -0.71
CA ARG A 63 9.99 -5.09 -0.89
C ARG A 63 10.67 -4.63 -2.16
N ASP A 64 11.92 -4.21 -2.02
CA ASP A 64 12.86 -4.03 -3.14
C ASP A 64 13.96 -5.09 -3.02
N PRO A 65 13.90 -6.17 -3.83
CA PRO A 65 14.91 -7.22 -3.79
C PRO A 65 16.31 -6.74 -4.15
N GLN A 66 16.46 -5.64 -4.91
CA GLN A 66 17.77 -5.17 -5.37
C GLN A 66 18.52 -4.43 -4.28
N SER A 67 17.81 -3.65 -3.45
CA SER A 67 18.41 -2.92 -2.33
C SER A 67 18.32 -3.66 -1.00
N GLY A 68 17.49 -4.72 -0.93
CA GLY A 68 17.18 -5.41 0.32
C GLY A 68 16.14 -4.70 1.19
N LEU A 69 15.49 -3.65 0.69
CA LEU A 69 14.41 -2.97 1.42
C LEU A 69 13.30 -3.96 1.78
N LEU A 70 12.91 -3.94 3.05
CA LEU A 70 11.72 -4.57 3.57
C LEU A 70 11.04 -3.60 4.54
N LEU A 71 9.88 -3.08 4.15
CA LEU A 71 9.08 -2.18 4.97
C LEU A 71 7.70 -2.79 5.17
N LEU A 72 7.26 -2.95 6.41
CA LEU A 72 5.92 -3.42 6.77
C LEU A 72 5.21 -2.31 7.53
N VAL A 73 4.02 -1.92 7.06
CA VAL A 73 3.29 -0.78 7.59
C VAL A 73 1.79 -1.07 7.68
N PRO A 74 1.15 -0.87 8.84
CA PRO A 74 -0.29 -0.91 8.95
C PRO A 74 -0.91 0.35 8.32
N LEU A 75 -2.08 0.21 7.70
CA LEU A 75 -2.84 1.33 7.12
C LEU A 75 -3.64 2.07 8.20
N THR A 76 -2.94 2.74 9.13
CA THR A 76 -3.55 3.61 10.15
C THR A 76 -3.45 5.08 9.74
N ALA A 77 -4.22 5.94 10.41
CA ALA A 77 -4.20 7.39 10.17
C ALA A 77 -2.78 7.97 10.24
N ASP A 78 -1.99 7.55 11.24
CA ASP A 78 -0.62 8.05 11.46
C ASP A 78 0.30 7.73 10.28
N PHE A 79 0.27 6.50 9.76
CA PHE A 79 1.09 6.10 8.61
C PHE A 79 0.61 6.70 7.27
N MET A 80 -0.64 7.15 7.21
CA MET A 80 -1.21 7.80 6.03
C MET A 80 -1.11 9.34 6.09
N ALA A 81 -0.87 9.92 7.25
CA ALA A 81 -0.83 11.37 7.45
C ALA A 81 0.31 12.05 6.68
N SER A 82 1.43 11.35 6.48
CA SER A 82 2.57 11.88 5.73
C SER A 82 3.34 10.76 5.01
N PRO A 83 4.09 11.09 3.94
CA PRO A 83 4.94 10.09 3.29
C PRO A 83 6.04 9.58 4.23
N LEU A 84 6.21 8.27 4.26
CA LEU A 84 7.26 7.58 4.99
C LEU A 84 8.58 7.70 4.25
N VAL A 85 9.66 8.00 4.96
CA VAL A 85 11.01 8.10 4.40
C VAL A 85 11.87 6.98 4.99
N VAL A 86 12.39 6.12 4.13
CA VAL A 86 13.22 4.97 4.52
C VAL A 86 14.43 4.92 3.59
N GLY A 87 15.58 5.42 4.07
CA GLY A 87 16.78 5.55 3.24
C GLY A 87 16.48 6.38 1.98
N PRO A 88 16.77 5.86 0.77
CA PRO A 88 16.51 6.58 -0.48
C PRO A 88 15.03 6.55 -0.91
N TYR A 89 14.15 5.86 -0.18
CA TYR A 89 12.75 5.68 -0.55
C TYR A 89 11.84 6.69 0.14
N ARG A 90 10.86 7.18 -0.60
CA ARG A 90 9.70 7.90 -0.09
C ARG A 90 8.45 7.10 -0.46
N VAL A 91 7.59 6.80 0.51
CA VAL A 91 6.39 5.99 0.32
C VAL A 91 5.18 6.77 0.80
N ARG A 92 4.21 7.01 -0.08
CA ARG A 92 2.91 7.58 0.29
C ARG A 92 1.84 6.50 0.24
N LEU A 93 1.06 6.41 1.31
CA LEU A 93 -0.10 5.56 1.41
C LEU A 93 -1.35 6.44 1.28
N SER A 94 -2.32 6.04 0.47
CA SER A 94 -3.55 6.80 0.28
C SER A 94 -4.74 5.86 0.20
N LEU A 95 -5.71 6.08 1.08
CA LEU A 95 -6.97 5.35 1.10
C LEU A 95 -8.10 6.32 0.75
N THR A 96 -8.84 6.01 -0.31
CA THR A 96 -9.98 6.81 -0.76
C THR A 96 -11.25 5.98 -0.62
N LEU A 97 -12.22 6.51 0.13
CA LEU A 97 -13.58 5.99 0.14
C LEU A 97 -14.19 6.27 -1.24
N GLN A 98 -14.65 5.22 -1.94
CA GLN A 98 -15.48 5.45 -3.11
C GLN A 98 -16.80 6.03 -2.60
N ALA A 99 -17.18 7.23 -3.06
CA ALA A 99 -18.50 7.74 -2.80
C ALA A 99 -19.54 6.75 -3.35
N PRO A 100 -20.61 6.43 -2.61
CA PRO A 100 -21.70 5.65 -3.18
C PRO A 100 -22.32 6.44 -4.32
N GLY A 101 -22.29 5.87 -5.53
CA GLY A 101 -23.10 6.25 -6.69
C GLY A 101 -23.17 7.74 -7.03
N SER A 102 -22.24 8.26 -7.83
CA SER A 102 -22.58 9.34 -8.76
C SER A 102 -23.16 8.71 -10.03
N SER A 103 -24.35 8.10 -9.90
CA SER A 103 -25.26 8.01 -11.04
C SER A 103 -25.81 9.41 -11.25
N LEU A 104 -25.23 10.16 -12.19
CA LEU A 104 -25.84 11.40 -12.66
C LEU A 104 -27.15 11.05 -13.38
N PRO A 105 -28.21 11.87 -13.23
CA PRO A 105 -29.49 11.70 -13.92
C PRO A 105 -29.36 11.86 -15.44
#